data_AF-A0A090FJC4-F1
#
_entry.id   AF-A0A090FJC4-F1
#
_cell.length_a   1.000
_cell.length_b   1.000
_cell.length_c   1.000
_cell.angle_alpha   90.00
_cell.angle_beta   90.00
_cell.angle_gamma   90.00
#
_symmetry.space_group_name_H-M   'P 1'
#
loop_
_entity.id
_entity.type
_entity.pdbx_description
1 polymer ?
#
loop_
_entity_poly.entity_id
_entity_poly.type
_entity_poly.pdbx_seq_one_letter_code
_entity_poly.pdbx_strand_id
1 'polypeptide(L)' 'MVSAANGYDFSDIKAVARELVQSDPSVSIDDIVRSLYEDLYEGQPCPPALIEAVKQALQHPASGQTGAGGT' A
#
# COMPACT_ATOMS: atom_id res chain seq x y z
N MET A 1 4.05 25.06 -12.37
CA MET A 1 4.84 23.95 -11.82
C MET A 1 4.00 23.37 -10.70
N VAL A 2 3.47 22.15 -10.84
CA VAL A 2 2.49 21.61 -9.91
C VAL A 2 3.22 21.27 -8.61
N SER A 3 2.91 22.01 -7.54
CA SER A 3 3.38 21.68 -6.19
C SER A 3 2.38 20.71 -5.60
N ALA A 4 2.53 19.41 -5.89
CA ALA A 4 1.78 18.39 -5.20
C ALA A 4 2.38 18.21 -3.80
N ALA A 5 2.10 19.15 -2.90
CA ALA A 5 2.33 19.02 -1.47
C ALA A 5 1.24 18.15 -0.80
N ASN A 6 0.74 17.14 -1.52
CA ASN A 6 0.00 16.05 -0.91
C ASN A 6 1.04 15.01 -0.54
N GLY A 7 1.54 15.11 0.69
CA GLY A 7 2.30 14.00 1.27
C GLY A 7 1.43 12.77 1.13
N TYR A 8 1.84 11.86 0.27
CA TYR A 8 1.17 10.58 0.11
C TYR A 8 1.21 9.89 1.48
N ASP A 9 0.04 9.76 2.08
CA ASP A 9 -0.14 9.02 3.31
C ASP A 9 -0.18 7.52 3.01
N PHE A 10 0.12 6.70 4.02
CA PHE A 10 -0.01 5.24 3.95
C PHE A 10 -1.31 4.77 3.27
N SER A 11 -2.42 5.48 3.49
CA SER A 11 -3.71 5.14 2.90
C SER A 11 -3.73 5.21 1.38
N ASP A 12 -3.00 6.14 0.77
CA ASP A 12 -2.95 6.34 -0.67
C ASP A 12 -2.07 5.28 -1.33
N ILE A 13 -0.86 5.07 -0.78
CA ILE A 13 0.05 3.98 -1.18
C ILE A 13 -0.68 2.64 -1.14
N LYS A 14 -1.44 2.38 -0.06
CA LYS A 14 -2.25 1.17 0.08
C LYS A 14 -3.35 1.07 -0.98
N ALA A 15 -4.05 2.15 -1.28
CA ALA A 15 -5.14 2.15 -2.26
C ALA A 15 -4.62 1.86 -3.66
N VAL A 16 -3.53 2.52 -4.06
CA VAL A 16 -2.88 2.30 -5.36
C VAL A 16 -2.28 0.90 -5.44
N ALA A 17 -1.58 0.45 -4.39
CA ALA A 17 -1.03 -0.90 -4.34
C ALA A 17 -2.13 -1.97 -4.45
N ARG A 18 -3.29 -1.76 -3.84
CA ARG A 18 -4.46 -2.64 -3.98
C ARG A 18 -4.94 -2.70 -5.43
N GLU A 19 -5.12 -1.54 -6.06
CA GLU A 19 -5.65 -1.45 -7.41
C GLU A 19 -4.70 -2.12 -8.41
N LEU A 20 -3.40 -1.86 -8.29
CA LEU A 20 -2.38 -2.47 -9.13
C LEU A 20 -2.32 -3.99 -8.98
N VAL A 21 -2.34 -4.51 -7.74
CA VAL A 21 -2.30 -5.98 -7.53
C VAL A 21 -3.59 -6.67 -8.01
N GLN A 22 -4.73 -5.96 -7.99
CA GLN A 22 -6.00 -6.46 -8.53
C GLN A 22 -6.02 -6.44 -10.06
N SER A 23 -5.40 -5.44 -10.67
CA SER A 23 -5.27 -5.32 -12.12
C SER A 23 -4.25 -6.30 -12.68
N ASP A 24 -3.10 -6.45 -12.01
CA ASP A 24 -2.02 -7.35 -12.41
C ASP A 24 -1.49 -8.13 -11.19
N PRO A 25 -1.91 -9.39 -11.01
CA PRO A 25 -1.45 -10.20 -9.88
C PRO A 25 0.00 -10.68 -10.03
N SER A 26 0.69 -10.38 -11.14
CA SER A 26 2.10 -10.72 -11.31
C SER A 26 3.02 -9.69 -10.65
N VAL A 27 2.53 -8.47 -10.39
CA VAL A 27 3.31 -7.44 -9.69
C VAL A 27 3.35 -7.72 -8.19
N SER A 28 4.52 -7.49 -7.59
CA SER A 28 4.72 -7.68 -6.16
C SER A 28 4.41 -6.40 -5.39
N ILE A 29 3.71 -6.53 -4.25
CA ILE A 29 3.39 -5.39 -3.38
C ILE A 29 4.65 -4.61 -2.96
N ASP A 30 5.78 -5.32 -2.76
CA ASP A 30 7.09 -4.70 -2.49
C ASP A 30 7.52 -3.72 -3.59
N ASP A 31 7.47 -4.17 -4.84
CA ASP A 31 7.90 -3.41 -6.01
C ASP A 31 7.02 -2.17 -6.21
N ILE A 32 5.70 -2.34 -6.05
CA ILE A 32 4.71 -1.26 -6.14
C ILE A 32 4.96 -0.20 -5.05
N VAL A 33 5.06 -0.63 -3.78
CA VAL A 33 5.24 0.30 -2.65
C VAL A 33 6.57 1.03 -2.73
N ARG A 34 7.64 0.35 -3.16
CA ARG A 34 8.95 0.97 -3.37
C ARG A 34 8.91 1.99 -4.49
N SER A 35 8.35 1.63 -5.65
CA SER A 35 8.22 2.52 -6.79
C SER A 35 7.38 3.76 -6.47
N LEU A 36 6.24 3.58 -5.79
CA LEU A 36 5.43 4.70 -5.31
C LEU A 36 6.21 5.54 -4.31
N TYR A 37 6.86 4.94 -3.31
CA TYR A 37 7.59 5.69 -2.30
C TYR A 37 8.76 6.48 -2.88
N GLU A 38 9.51 5.92 -3.83
CA GLU A 38 10.62 6.61 -4.50
C GLU A 38 10.15 7.81 -5.34
N ASP A 39 8.98 7.71 -5.98
CA ASP A 39 8.36 8.82 -6.71
C ASP A 39 7.98 9.99 -5.78
N LEU A 40 7.51 9.66 -4.58
CA LEU A 40 7.02 10.62 -3.60
C LEU A 40 8.13 11.24 -2.75
N TYR A 41 9.14 10.43 -2.43
CA TYR A 41 10.26 10.78 -1.56
C TYR A 41 11.55 10.54 -2.33
N GLU A 42 11.81 11.39 -3.34
CA GLU A 42 13.00 11.32 -4.18
C GLU A 42 14.28 11.25 -3.33
N GLY A 43 15.04 10.18 -3.49
CA GLY A 43 16.29 9.96 -2.76
C GLY A 43 16.15 9.42 -1.33
N GLN A 44 14.95 9.09 -0.86
CA GLN A 44 14.77 8.38 0.42
C GLN A 44 14.55 6.87 0.20
N PRO A 45 15.23 6.02 0.99
CA PRO A 45 14.97 4.59 0.94
C PRO A 45 13.58 4.30 1.49
N CYS A 46 12.80 3.50 0.74
CA CYS A 46 11.50 3.03 1.19
C CYS A 46 11.63 2.27 2.53
N PRO A 47 10.92 2.69 3.59
CA PRO A 47 11.01 2.03 4.88
C PRO A 47 10.37 0.63 4.81
N PRO A 48 11.05 -0.43 5.28
CA PRO A 48 10.53 -1.79 5.23
C PRO A 48 9.22 -1.95 6.03
N ALA A 49 9.03 -1.13 7.07
CA ALA A 49 7.80 -1.09 7.85
C ALA A 49 6.58 -0.68 7.02
N LEU A 50 6.75 0.19 6.01
CA LEU A 50 5.67 0.61 5.12
C LEU A 50 5.24 -0.54 4.21
N ILE A 51 6.22 -1.25 3.62
CA ILE A 51 5.98 -2.41 2.75
C ILE A 51 5.21 -3.48 3.51
N GLU A 52 5.68 -3.83 4.72
CA GLU A 52 5.01 -4.80 5.58
C GLU A 52 3.60 -4.34 5.97
N ALA A 53 3.41 -3.06 6.31
CA ALA A 53 2.10 -2.52 6.64
C ALA A 53 1.11 -2.58 5.45
N VAL A 54 1.56 -2.27 4.23
CA VAL A 54 0.73 -2.37 3.02
C VAL A 54 0.42 -3.83 2.72
N LYS A 55 1.42 -4.73 2.78
CA LYS A 55 1.22 -6.17 2.64
C LYS A 55 0.17 -6.69 3.62
N GLN A 56 0.32 -6.37 4.91
CA GLN A 56 -0.66 -6.77 5.93
C GLN A 56 -2.05 -6.19 5.65
N ALA A 57 -2.15 -4.93 5.24
CA ALA A 57 -3.44 -4.30 4.96
C ALA A 57 -4.13 -4.88 3.71
N LEU A 58 -3.37 -5.35 2.72
CA LEU A 58 -3.89 -6.00 1.52
C LEU A 58 -4.24 -7.47 1.77
N GLN A 59 -3.45 -8.17 2.58
CA GLN A 59 -3.70 -9.58 2.95
C GLN A 59 -4.80 -9.72 3.99
N HIS A 60 -4.98 -8.74 4.87
CA HIS A 60 -6.03 -8.68 5.87
C HIS A 60 -6.95 -7.48 5.59
N PRO A 61 -7.95 -7.63 4.69
CA PRO A 61 -9.01 -6.64 4.56
C PRO A 61 -9.81 -6.64 5.87
N ALA A 62 -9.38 -5.83 6.84
CA ALA A 62 -9.99 -5.70 8.17
C ALA A 62 -10.31 -7.05 8.85
N SER A 63 -9.35 -7.60 9.60
CA SER A 63 -9.72 -8.43 10.76
C SER A 63 -10.41 -7.54 11.78
N GLY A 64 -11.71 -7.27 11.56
CA GLY A 64 -12.42 -6.25 12.30
C GLY A 64 -13.91 -6.13 11.96
N GLN A 65 -14.59 -7.19 11.52
CA GLN A 65 -16.03 -7.31 11.75
C GLN A 65 -16.53 -8.76 11.68
N THR A 66 -16.84 -9.29 12.87
CA THR A 66 -17.85 -10.33 13.12
C THR A 66 -17.51 -11.78 12.74
N GLY A 67 -16.67 -12.41 13.56
CA GLY A 67 -16.89 -13.80 13.97
C GLY A 67 -18.01 -13.87 15.02
N ALA A 68 -19.23 -13.48 14.64
CA ALA A 68 -20.45 -13.84 15.35
C ALA A 68 -21.40 -14.42 14.30
N GLY A 69 -21.35 -15.74 14.13
CA GLY A 69 -22.27 -16.47 13.26
C GLY A 69 -21.64 -17.68 12.58
N GLY A 70 -21.95 -18.87 13.10
CA GLY A 70 -21.64 -20.19 12.52
C GLY A 70 -20.63 -20.94 13.37
N THR A 71 -20.98 -21.86 14.25
CA THR A 71 -22.16 -22.74 14.34
C THR A 71 -22.57 -22.98 15.79
#